data_AF-A0A915DZ13-F1
#
_entry.id   AF-A0A915DZ13-F1
#
_cell.length_a   1.000
_cell.length_b   1.000
_cell.length_c   1.000
_cell.angle_alpha   90.00
_cell.angle_beta   90.00
_cell.angle_gamma   90.00
#
_symmetry.space_group_name_H-M   'P 1'
#
loop_
_entity.id
_entity.type
_entity.pdbx_description
1 polymer ?
#
loop_
_entity_poly.entity_id
_entity_poly.type
_entity_poly.pdbx_seq_one_letter_code
_entity_poly.pdbx_strand_id
1 'polypeptide(L)'
;MGHTERQSLFTFEDCCHNSGLYSKAEAAANSLKKIYPLVDANGIDMKIPMPGHPYSDKEKSEVEKSCQQLDQLIQANDVIFLVMDSRESRWLPTLMAAVHNKLAITVALGFDSYVVIRHGVQALNTTSSQPPSTTPNANEHTRIDFSSIVPGPELGCYFCSDVTAPGNSMLDRTLDQQCTISRSGISMIASGMAIELLASVLQHELGQAAPARLAEVDENSSLLGATPHQLRGFLSRFHMMTPTVRRFDKCTACGLEVVRLYKEQGFRFLHMVFHDPEALERVTGLLELQQSANELNLDMLELDDDESVGE
;
A
#
# COMPACT_ATOMS: atom_id res chain seq x y z
N MET A 1 -12.42 -16.77 20.70
CA MET A 1 -12.28 -16.03 21.97
C MET A 1 -11.19 -14.97 21.92
N GLY A 2 -9.95 -15.25 21.50
CA GLY A 2 -8.85 -14.25 21.54
C GLY A 2 -8.95 -13.02 20.61
N HIS A 3 -10.03 -12.85 19.85
CA HIS A 3 -10.19 -11.73 18.91
C HIS A 3 -10.89 -10.50 19.53
N THR A 4 -11.79 -10.68 20.49
CA THR A 4 -12.64 -9.59 21.03
C THR A 4 -11.88 -8.56 21.85
N GLU A 5 -10.79 -8.95 22.51
CA GLU A 5 -9.99 -8.05 23.36
C GLU A 5 -9.23 -6.98 22.55
N ARG A 6 -9.02 -7.22 21.26
CA ARG A 6 -8.20 -6.37 20.38
C ARG A 6 -8.98 -5.78 19.20
N GLN A 7 -10.14 -6.34 18.90
CA GLN A 7 -10.99 -5.92 17.80
C GLN A 7 -12.27 -5.27 18.37
N SER A 8 -12.28 -3.94 18.40
CA SER A 8 -13.23 -3.12 19.16
C SER A 8 -14.69 -3.19 18.68
N LEU A 9 -14.95 -3.77 17.51
CA LEU A 9 -16.31 -3.93 16.98
C LEU A 9 -16.98 -5.24 17.38
N PHE A 10 -16.28 -6.18 18.01
CA PHE A 10 -16.82 -7.50 18.33
C PHE A 10 -16.97 -7.72 19.82
N THR A 11 -18.06 -8.38 20.18
CA THR A 11 -18.38 -8.80 21.54
C THR A 11 -18.26 -10.31 21.68
N PHE A 12 -18.39 -10.81 22.91
CA PHE A 12 -18.40 -12.25 23.17
C PHE A 12 -19.54 -12.97 22.44
N GLU A 13 -20.71 -12.32 22.30
CA GLU A 13 -21.89 -12.90 21.64
C GLU A 13 -21.63 -13.16 20.16
N ASP A 14 -20.83 -12.32 19.51
CA ASP A 14 -20.44 -12.48 18.10
C ASP A 14 -19.48 -13.67 17.91
N CYS A 15 -18.86 -14.19 18.97
CA CYS A 15 -18.03 -15.39 18.94
C CYS A 15 -18.82 -16.69 19.19
N CYS A 16 -20.04 -16.60 19.71
CA CYS A 16 -20.83 -17.77 20.07
C CYS A 16 -21.68 -18.23 18.88
N HIS A 17 -21.59 -19.52 18.53
CA HIS A 17 -22.31 -20.16 17.41
C HIS A 17 -23.85 -19.97 17.40
N ASN A 18 -24.45 -19.48 18.48
CA ASN A 18 -25.89 -19.31 18.62
C ASN A 18 -26.43 -17.97 18.08
N SER A 19 -25.58 -17.02 17.65
CA SER A 19 -26.02 -15.69 17.17
C SER A 19 -26.34 -15.64 15.67
N GLY A 20 -26.08 -16.71 14.92
CA GLY A 20 -26.37 -16.80 13.47
C GLY A 20 -25.46 -15.93 12.57
N LEU A 21 -24.54 -15.16 13.15
CA LEU A 21 -23.56 -14.34 12.43
C LEU A 21 -22.27 -15.13 12.25
N TYR A 22 -22.03 -15.62 11.04
CA TYR A 22 -20.82 -16.39 10.69
C TYR A 22 -19.69 -15.52 10.11
N SER A 23 -20.02 -14.30 9.64
CA SER A 23 -19.06 -13.42 8.97
C SER A 23 -18.58 -12.28 9.87
N LYS A 24 -17.26 -12.13 9.98
CA LYS A 24 -16.63 -10.97 10.65
C LYS A 24 -17.03 -9.65 10.00
N ALA A 25 -17.21 -9.64 8.67
CA ALA A 25 -17.56 -8.43 7.94
C ALA A 25 -18.98 -7.96 8.29
N GLU A 26 -19.94 -8.89 8.32
CA GLU A 26 -21.33 -8.58 8.68
C GLU A 26 -21.47 -8.18 10.15
N ALA A 27 -20.78 -8.88 11.05
CA ALA A 27 -20.77 -8.52 12.47
C ALA A 27 -20.21 -7.11 12.70
N ALA A 28 -19.14 -6.72 12.00
CA ALA A 28 -18.57 -5.38 12.07
C ALA A 28 -19.57 -4.32 11.56
N ALA A 29 -20.21 -4.54 10.41
CA ALA A 29 -21.20 -3.63 9.85
C ALA A 29 -22.41 -3.45 10.79
N ASN A 30 -22.89 -4.53 11.40
CA ASN A 30 -23.97 -4.50 12.38
C ASN A 30 -23.56 -3.75 13.64
N SER A 31 -22.32 -3.93 14.11
CA SER A 31 -21.77 -3.20 15.27
C SER A 31 -21.72 -1.69 15.01
N LEU A 32 -21.31 -1.27 13.82
CA LEU A 32 -21.34 0.15 13.43
C LEU A 32 -22.77 0.71 13.42
N LYS A 33 -23.75 -0.04 12.90
CA LYS A 33 -25.17 0.36 12.93
C LYS A 33 -25.74 0.42 14.35
N LYS A 34 -25.25 -0.42 15.27
CA LYS A 34 -25.60 -0.32 16.70
C LYS A 34 -25.07 0.98 17.33
N ILE A 35 -23.87 1.43 16.94
CA ILE A 35 -23.26 2.66 17.44
C ILE A 35 -23.95 3.90 16.84
N TYR A 36 -24.13 3.94 15.52
CA TYR A 36 -24.78 5.03 14.81
C TYR A 36 -25.72 4.49 13.72
N PRO A 37 -27.04 4.41 13.96
CA PRO A 37 -27.98 3.74 13.06
C PRO A 37 -28.11 4.32 11.64
N LEU A 38 -27.70 5.57 11.43
CA LEU A 38 -27.75 6.21 10.12
C LEU A 38 -26.52 5.92 9.24
N VAL A 39 -25.52 5.18 9.76
CA VAL A 39 -24.37 4.76 8.96
C VAL A 39 -24.80 3.73 7.90
N ASP A 40 -24.43 3.97 6.65
CA ASP A 40 -24.53 2.96 5.59
C ASP A 40 -23.30 2.04 5.66
N ALA A 41 -23.38 1.02 6.51
CA ALA A 41 -22.33 0.01 6.67
C ALA A 41 -22.78 -1.33 6.08
N ASN A 42 -21.98 -1.88 5.16
CA ASN A 42 -22.24 -3.17 4.51
C ASN A 42 -21.02 -4.10 4.69
N GLY A 43 -21.28 -5.33 5.14
CA GLY A 43 -20.25 -6.36 5.33
C GLY A 43 -20.29 -7.36 4.19
N ILE A 44 -19.14 -7.63 3.59
CA ILE A 44 -19.01 -8.59 2.48
C ILE A 44 -17.99 -9.64 2.90
N ASP A 45 -18.41 -10.90 2.95
CA ASP A 45 -17.50 -12.03 3.17
C ASP A 45 -16.87 -12.42 1.84
N MET A 46 -15.55 -12.22 1.72
CA MET A 46 -14.81 -12.44 0.49
C MET A 46 -13.36 -12.78 0.81
N LYS A 47 -12.77 -13.70 0.03
CA LYS A 47 -11.34 -14.01 0.08
C LYS A 47 -10.59 -13.20 -0.96
N ILE A 48 -9.44 -12.67 -0.59
CA ILE A 48 -8.55 -11.95 -1.50
C ILE A 48 -7.44 -12.91 -1.95
N PRO A 49 -7.37 -13.25 -3.25
CA PRO A 49 -6.31 -14.12 -3.77
C PRO A 49 -4.93 -13.47 -3.63
N MET A 50 -3.93 -14.27 -3.29
CA MET A 50 -2.58 -13.80 -2.98
C MET A 50 -1.59 -14.25 -4.07
N PRO A 51 -0.65 -13.40 -4.50
CA PRO A 51 0.47 -13.79 -5.36
C PRO A 51 1.24 -15.00 -4.82
N GLY A 52 1.65 -15.92 -5.69
CA GLY A 52 2.38 -17.13 -5.31
C GLY A 52 1.59 -18.19 -4.54
N HIS A 53 0.26 -18.03 -4.39
CA HIS A 53 -0.64 -19.04 -3.83
C HIS A 53 -1.54 -19.61 -4.93
N PRO A 54 -1.13 -20.71 -5.60
CA PRO A 54 -1.91 -21.30 -6.67
C PRO A 54 -3.22 -21.90 -6.15
N TYR A 55 -4.21 -21.97 -7.03
CA TYR A 55 -5.50 -22.59 -6.77
C TYR A 55 -5.77 -23.69 -7.80
N SER A 56 -6.69 -24.60 -7.49
CA SER A 56 -7.04 -25.68 -8.42
C SER A 56 -7.95 -25.18 -9.55
N ASP A 57 -7.96 -25.88 -10.69
CA ASP A 57 -8.85 -25.55 -11.82
C ASP A 57 -10.34 -25.49 -11.44
N LYS A 58 -10.74 -26.22 -10.40
CA LYS A 58 -12.11 -26.21 -9.87
C LYS A 58 -12.47 -24.88 -9.19
N GLU A 59 -11.49 -24.24 -8.56
CA GLU A 59 -11.65 -22.98 -7.81
C GLU A 59 -11.48 -21.75 -8.72
N LYS A 60 -10.96 -21.92 -9.94
CA LYS A 60 -10.69 -20.83 -10.88
C LYS A 60 -11.86 -19.88 -11.09
N SER A 61 -13.07 -20.42 -11.29
CA SER A 61 -14.27 -19.59 -11.50
C SER A 61 -14.66 -18.80 -10.24
N GLU A 62 -14.43 -19.35 -9.04
CA GLU A 62 -14.70 -18.67 -7.78
C GLU A 62 -13.67 -17.55 -7.51
N VAL A 63 -12.40 -17.83 -7.79
CA VAL A 63 -11.31 -16.86 -7.69
C VAL A 63 -11.53 -15.70 -8.66
N GLU A 64 -11.91 -15.98 -9.91
CA GLU A 64 -12.23 -14.95 -10.90
C GLU A 64 -13.38 -14.04 -10.44
N LYS A 65 -14.46 -14.63 -9.93
CA LYS A 65 -15.59 -13.87 -9.36
C LYS A 65 -15.16 -13.01 -8.18
N SER A 66 -14.32 -13.54 -7.29
CA SER A 66 -13.79 -12.81 -6.14
C SER A 66 -12.94 -11.62 -6.58
N CYS A 67 -12.08 -11.79 -7.59
CA CYS A 67 -11.30 -10.70 -8.18
C CYS A 67 -12.21 -9.63 -8.82
N GLN A 68 -13.24 -10.03 -9.56
CA GLN A 68 -14.19 -9.09 -10.17
C GLN A 68 -15.01 -8.33 -9.13
N GLN A 69 -15.45 -9.01 -8.07
CA GLN A 69 -16.18 -8.38 -6.97
C GLN A 69 -15.31 -7.36 -6.24
N LEU A 70 -14.05 -7.70 -5.94
CA LEU A 70 -13.10 -6.77 -5.34
C LEU A 70 -12.88 -5.54 -6.23
N ASP A 71 -12.70 -5.74 -7.54
CA ASP A 71 -12.50 -4.66 -8.50
C ASP A 71 -13.69 -3.69 -8.52
N GLN A 72 -14.92 -4.23 -8.57
CA GLN A 72 -16.15 -3.44 -8.52
C GLN A 72 -16.28 -2.64 -7.21
N LEU A 73 -15.93 -3.24 -6.07
CA LEU A 73 -15.95 -2.56 -4.78
C LEU A 73 -14.95 -1.41 -4.73
N ILE A 74 -13.75 -1.60 -5.27
CA ILE A 74 -12.74 -0.54 -5.34
C ILE A 74 -13.21 0.60 -6.24
N GLN A 75 -13.82 0.29 -7.39
CA GLN A 75 -14.37 1.31 -8.28
C GLN A 75 -15.52 2.10 -7.63
N ALA A 76 -16.38 1.43 -6.87
CA ALA A 76 -17.55 2.03 -6.24
C ALA A 76 -17.22 2.95 -5.04
N ASN A 77 -16.07 2.78 -4.41
CA ASN A 77 -15.66 3.56 -3.24
C ASN A 77 -14.60 4.62 -3.58
N ASP A 78 -14.56 5.72 -2.84
CA ASP A 78 -13.62 6.83 -3.11
C ASP A 78 -12.24 6.60 -2.45
N VAL A 79 -12.24 6.05 -1.25
CA VAL A 79 -11.05 5.83 -0.42
C VAL A 79 -10.98 4.37 0.00
N ILE A 80 -9.80 3.76 -0.15
CA ILE A 80 -9.57 2.34 0.12
C ILE A 80 -8.56 2.20 1.25
N PHE A 81 -8.98 1.63 2.38
CA PHE A 81 -8.07 1.29 3.48
C PHE A 81 -7.56 -0.14 3.34
N LEU A 82 -6.24 -0.32 3.27
CA LEU A 82 -5.59 -1.63 3.18
C LEU A 82 -5.07 -2.04 4.56
N VAL A 83 -5.94 -2.66 5.35
CA VAL A 83 -5.72 -3.06 6.76
C VAL A 83 -5.53 -4.57 6.93
N MET A 84 -4.89 -5.20 5.94
CA MET A 84 -4.74 -6.65 5.85
C MET A 84 -3.62 -7.15 6.75
N ASP A 85 -3.59 -8.45 7.02
CA ASP A 85 -2.64 -9.13 7.91
C ASP A 85 -1.36 -9.60 7.23
N SER A 86 -1.32 -9.63 5.89
CA SER A 86 -0.15 -10.09 5.14
C SER A 86 0.26 -9.11 4.05
N ARG A 87 1.52 -9.20 3.62
CA ARG A 87 2.06 -8.39 2.51
C ARG A 87 1.40 -8.76 1.18
N GLU A 88 1.26 -10.06 0.92
CA GLU A 88 0.78 -10.62 -0.35
C GLU A 88 -0.68 -10.23 -0.60
N SER A 89 -1.48 -10.27 0.46
CA SER A 89 -2.91 -9.98 0.38
C SER A 89 -3.18 -8.50 0.03
N ARG A 90 -2.27 -7.58 0.38
CA ARG A 90 -2.35 -6.15 -0.01
C ARG A 90 -2.03 -5.89 -1.48
N TRP A 91 -1.38 -6.82 -2.19
CA TRP A 91 -0.92 -6.59 -3.55
C TRP A 91 -2.07 -6.33 -4.52
N LEU A 92 -3.07 -7.22 -4.54
CA LEU A 92 -4.18 -7.13 -5.51
C LEU A 92 -5.01 -5.85 -5.33
N PRO A 93 -5.46 -5.48 -4.10
CA PRO A 93 -6.12 -4.20 -3.87
C PRO A 93 -5.24 -2.99 -4.24
N THR A 94 -3.92 -3.06 -4.01
CA THR A 94 -3.00 -1.96 -4.37
C THR A 94 -2.94 -1.75 -5.87
N LEU A 95 -2.82 -2.84 -6.65
CA LEU A 95 -2.84 -2.80 -8.11
C LEU A 95 -4.16 -2.19 -8.62
N MET A 96 -5.30 -2.71 -8.15
CA MET A 96 -6.63 -2.24 -8.58
C MET A 96 -6.85 -0.76 -8.22
N ALA A 97 -6.45 -0.33 -7.01
CA ALA A 97 -6.52 1.07 -6.62
C ALA A 97 -5.66 1.97 -7.52
N ALA A 98 -4.46 1.52 -7.91
CA ALA A 98 -3.61 2.26 -8.86
C ALA A 98 -4.22 2.31 -10.26
N VAL A 99 -4.83 1.22 -10.73
CA VAL A 99 -5.49 1.10 -12.04
C VAL A 99 -6.68 2.06 -12.15
N HIS A 100 -7.51 2.11 -11.10
CA HIS A 100 -8.73 2.94 -11.02
C HIS A 100 -8.49 4.32 -10.43
N ASN A 101 -7.24 4.64 -10.13
CA ASN A 101 -6.84 5.94 -9.63
C ASN A 101 -7.58 6.36 -8.33
N LYS A 102 -7.68 5.41 -7.39
CA LYS A 102 -8.33 5.57 -6.08
C LYS A 102 -7.30 5.89 -5.00
N LEU A 103 -7.70 6.72 -4.03
CA LEU A 103 -6.87 7.00 -2.87
C LEU A 103 -6.83 5.76 -1.96
N ALA A 104 -5.71 5.03 -2.01
CA ALA A 104 -5.47 3.92 -1.10
C ALA A 104 -4.58 4.36 0.07
N ILE A 105 -4.94 3.94 1.29
CA ILE A 105 -4.16 4.14 2.51
C ILE A 105 -3.84 2.76 3.10
N THR A 106 -2.56 2.39 3.05
CA THR A 106 -2.09 1.15 3.68
C THR A 106 -1.78 1.37 5.15
N VAL A 107 -2.25 0.46 6.00
CA VAL A 107 -1.89 0.39 7.41
C VAL A 107 -1.32 -0.99 7.70
N ALA A 108 -0.09 -1.02 8.23
CA ALA A 108 0.60 -2.24 8.60
C ALA A 108 1.18 -2.12 10.01
N LEU A 109 1.15 -3.22 10.77
CA LEU A 109 1.54 -3.26 12.18
C LEU A 109 2.64 -4.31 12.36
N GLY A 110 3.72 -3.92 13.02
CA GLY A 110 4.71 -4.83 13.59
C GLY A 110 4.46 -5.08 15.08
N PHE A 111 5.45 -5.67 15.76
CA PHE A 111 5.37 -5.93 17.21
C PHE A 111 5.27 -4.64 18.04
N ASP A 112 6.19 -3.69 17.83
CA ASP A 112 6.29 -2.42 18.55
C ASP A 112 6.25 -1.18 17.63
N SER A 113 5.96 -1.37 16.35
CA SER A 113 5.97 -0.32 15.33
C SER A 113 4.76 -0.42 14.39
N TYR A 114 4.46 0.67 13.69
CA TYR A 114 3.43 0.71 12.66
C TYR A 114 3.86 1.57 11.48
N VAL A 115 3.23 1.34 10.34
CA VAL A 115 3.34 2.20 9.16
C VAL A 115 1.96 2.51 8.59
N VAL A 116 1.74 3.78 8.26
CA VAL A 116 0.60 4.27 7.47
C VAL A 116 1.17 4.91 6.21
N ILE A 117 0.65 4.56 5.03
CA ILE A 117 1.12 5.08 3.73
C ILE A 117 -0.08 5.49 2.90
N ARG A 118 -0.13 6.74 2.43
CA ARG A 118 -1.06 7.11 1.35
C ARG A 118 -0.40 6.86 0.01
N HIS A 119 -1.09 6.16 -0.89
CA HIS A 119 -0.55 5.83 -2.21
C HIS A 119 -0.71 7.02 -3.15
N GLY A 120 0.22 7.17 -4.09
CA GLY A 120 0.14 8.25 -5.07
C GLY A 120 -1.02 8.08 -6.05
N VAL A 121 -1.81 9.13 -6.22
CA VAL A 121 -2.98 9.16 -7.11
C VAL A 121 -2.72 10.16 -8.24
N GLN A 122 -2.94 9.75 -9.49
CA GLN A 122 -2.86 10.66 -10.63
C GLN A 122 -4.00 11.68 -10.56
N ALA A 123 -3.74 12.95 -10.87
CA ALA A 123 -4.82 13.90 -11.00
C ALA A 123 -5.66 13.55 -12.25
N LEU A 124 -6.99 13.51 -12.13
CA LEU A 124 -7.89 13.21 -13.24
C LEU A 124 -7.88 14.30 -14.35
N ASN A 125 -7.13 15.40 -14.16
CA ASN A 125 -7.12 16.57 -15.05
C ASN A 125 -5.73 16.89 -15.65
N THR A 126 -5.03 15.88 -16.17
CA THR A 126 -3.92 16.10 -17.12
C THR A 126 -4.10 15.24 -18.37
N THR A 127 -5.22 15.45 -19.07
CA THR A 127 -5.25 15.27 -20.53
C THR A 127 -4.46 16.41 -21.17
N SER A 128 -3.14 16.32 -21.09
CA SER A 128 -2.25 16.99 -22.03
C SER A 128 -1.13 16.01 -22.34
N SER A 129 -1.38 15.20 -23.35
CA SER A 129 -0.35 14.63 -24.19
C SER A 129 0.53 15.74 -24.74
N GLN A 130 1.55 16.19 -24.01
CA GLN A 130 2.79 16.77 -24.56
C GLN A 130 3.93 16.59 -23.54
N PRO A 131 5.13 16.18 -23.99
CA PRO A 131 6.33 16.39 -23.19
C PRO A 131 6.53 17.90 -23.00
N PRO A 132 7.04 18.40 -21.86
CA PRO A 132 7.22 19.82 -21.65
C PRO A 132 8.36 20.32 -22.55
N SER A 133 8.03 20.77 -23.76
CA SER A 133 8.89 21.61 -24.59
C SER A 133 8.45 23.06 -24.44
N THR A 134 8.87 23.71 -23.37
CA THR A 134 8.90 25.19 -23.32
C THR A 134 9.97 25.65 -22.34
N THR A 135 10.97 26.34 -22.89
CA THR A 135 11.93 27.20 -22.20
C THR A 135 11.25 28.07 -21.15
N PRO A 136 11.74 28.15 -19.90
CA PRO A 136 11.13 28.98 -18.88
C PRO A 136 11.46 30.45 -19.15
N ASN A 137 10.44 31.24 -19.48
CA ASN A 137 10.51 32.69 -19.39
C ASN A 137 10.66 33.07 -17.91
N ALA A 138 11.80 33.65 -17.59
CA ALA A 138 12.06 34.30 -16.32
C ALA A 138 11.12 35.48 -16.14
N ASN A 139 10.22 35.41 -15.14
CA ASN A 139 9.88 36.49 -14.20
C ASN A 139 8.62 36.13 -13.39
N GLU A 140 8.80 35.49 -12.24
CA GLU A 140 8.06 35.76 -11.00
C GLU A 140 8.67 35.00 -9.80
N HIS A 141 8.77 35.68 -8.66
CA HIS A 141 9.55 35.31 -7.48
C HIS A 141 8.87 34.26 -6.59
N THR A 142 8.85 33.00 -7.02
CA THR A 142 8.66 31.83 -6.13
C THR A 142 9.42 30.63 -6.70
N ARG A 143 10.73 30.57 -6.41
CA ARG A 143 11.49 29.34 -6.60
C ARG A 143 11.02 28.32 -5.56
N ILE A 144 9.97 27.55 -5.89
CA ILE A 144 9.69 26.30 -5.19
C ILE A 144 10.84 25.36 -5.54
N ASP A 145 11.64 25.01 -4.55
CA ASP A 145 12.74 24.05 -4.70
C ASP A 145 12.15 22.65 -4.95
N PHE A 146 11.98 22.29 -6.21
CA PHE A 146 11.45 20.98 -6.63
C PHE A 146 12.32 19.79 -6.17
N SER A 147 13.49 20.03 -5.56
CA SER A 147 14.32 18.96 -5.00
C SER A 147 13.74 18.38 -3.69
N SER A 148 12.99 19.16 -2.92
CA SER A 148 12.52 18.75 -1.58
C SER A 148 11.06 18.27 -1.54
N ILE A 149 10.31 18.39 -2.63
CA ILE A 149 8.88 18.04 -2.71
C ILE A 149 8.67 16.93 -3.74
N VAL A 150 7.90 15.91 -3.36
CA VAL A 150 7.42 14.86 -4.25
C VAL A 150 5.96 15.14 -4.61
N PRO A 151 5.62 15.29 -5.90
CA PRO A 151 4.23 15.42 -6.35
C PRO A 151 3.36 14.25 -5.89
N GLY A 152 2.10 14.49 -5.56
CA GLY A 152 1.16 13.43 -5.15
C GLY A 152 1.09 12.23 -6.11
N PRO A 153 0.99 12.45 -7.44
CA PRO A 153 1.03 11.37 -8.43
C PRO A 153 2.34 10.58 -8.48
N GLU A 154 3.43 11.10 -7.92
CA GLU A 154 4.73 10.45 -7.90
C GLU A 154 5.02 9.80 -6.54
N LEU A 155 4.06 9.77 -5.61
CA LEU A 155 4.22 9.06 -4.36
C LEU A 155 4.21 7.55 -4.59
N GLY A 156 5.08 6.85 -3.87
CA GLY A 156 5.16 5.40 -3.89
C GLY A 156 3.94 4.72 -3.26
N CYS A 157 3.71 3.47 -3.61
CA CYS A 157 2.81 2.60 -2.86
C CYS A 157 3.58 1.81 -1.79
N TYR A 158 2.87 0.96 -1.05
CA TYR A 158 3.47 0.02 -0.10
C TYR A 158 4.65 -0.79 -0.68
N PHE A 159 4.56 -1.20 -1.94
CA PHE A 159 5.57 -2.01 -2.63
C PHE A 159 6.67 -1.20 -3.35
N CYS A 160 6.68 0.14 -3.25
CA CYS A 160 7.75 0.94 -3.87
C CYS A 160 9.02 1.03 -3.03
N SER A 161 8.92 0.78 -1.71
CA SER A 161 10.06 0.87 -0.80
C SER A 161 10.79 -0.47 -0.64
N ASP A 162 10.39 -1.49 -1.38
CA ASP A 162 10.91 -2.85 -1.27
C ASP A 162 11.40 -3.34 -2.64
N VAL A 163 12.61 -3.92 -2.67
CA VAL A 163 13.28 -4.46 -3.86
C VAL A 163 13.00 -5.96 -4.09
N THR A 164 12.05 -6.53 -3.35
CA THR A 164 11.61 -7.93 -3.49
C THR A 164 10.16 -7.98 -4.00
N ALA A 165 9.78 -8.93 -4.85
CA ALA A 165 8.37 -9.13 -5.16
C ALA A 165 7.61 -9.74 -3.98
N PRO A 166 6.29 -9.47 -3.84
CA PRO A 166 5.45 -10.25 -2.93
C PRO A 166 5.35 -11.69 -3.44
N GLY A 167 6.16 -12.58 -2.86
CA GLY A 167 6.09 -14.04 -3.00
C GLY A 167 5.59 -14.70 -1.72
N ASN A 168 5.69 -16.03 -1.63
CA ASN A 168 5.33 -16.79 -0.43
C ASN A 168 6.25 -16.40 0.74
N SER A 169 5.85 -15.36 1.48
CA SER A 169 6.67 -14.77 2.53
C SER A 169 6.84 -15.67 3.74
N MET A 170 6.16 -16.82 3.86
CA MET A 170 6.27 -17.74 5.00
C MET A 170 7.73 -18.16 5.33
N LEU A 171 8.68 -17.86 4.45
CA LEU A 171 10.12 -18.09 4.61
C LEU A 171 10.96 -16.84 4.91
N ASP A 172 10.46 -15.61 4.68
CA ASP A 172 11.24 -14.36 4.81
C ASP A 172 10.51 -13.28 5.64
N ARG A 173 11.08 -12.97 6.82
CA ARG A 173 10.40 -12.25 7.92
C ARG A 173 10.30 -10.74 7.66
N THR A 174 9.21 -10.30 7.04
CA THR A 174 8.85 -8.86 6.94
C THR A 174 8.06 -8.37 8.17
N LEU A 175 7.96 -7.04 8.36
CA LEU A 175 7.24 -6.39 9.47
C LEU A 175 5.82 -6.94 9.69
N ASP A 176 5.16 -7.33 8.60
CA ASP A 176 3.80 -7.89 8.57
C ASP A 176 3.70 -9.32 9.13
N GLN A 177 4.80 -10.07 9.18
CA GLN A 177 4.74 -11.47 9.61
C GLN A 177 4.79 -11.66 11.13
N GLN A 178 4.88 -10.56 11.88
CA GLN A 178 4.79 -10.56 13.34
C GLN A 178 3.39 -10.19 13.85
N CYS A 179 2.36 -10.24 12.98
CA CYS A 179 0.99 -9.88 13.33
C CYS A 179 0.34 -10.76 14.43
N THR A 180 0.95 -11.87 14.86
CA THR A 180 0.39 -12.71 15.94
C THR A 180 0.53 -12.06 17.31
N ILE A 181 1.51 -11.18 17.52
CA ILE A 181 1.71 -10.48 18.80
C ILE A 181 2.12 -9.04 18.49
N SER A 182 1.20 -8.09 18.65
CA SER A 182 1.52 -6.65 18.66
C SER A 182 1.21 -6.06 20.04
N ARG A 183 1.89 -4.97 20.43
CA ARG A 183 1.50 -4.21 21.63
C ARG A 183 0.12 -3.61 21.42
N SER A 184 -0.79 -3.80 22.38
CA SER A 184 -2.24 -3.51 22.20
C SER A 184 -2.57 -2.07 21.80
N GLY A 185 -1.74 -1.09 22.18
CA GLY A 185 -1.97 0.32 21.83
C GLY A 185 -1.70 0.66 20.36
N ILE A 186 -0.98 -0.18 19.62
CA ILE A 186 -0.48 0.15 18.27
C ILE A 186 -1.62 0.24 17.26
N SER A 187 -2.58 -0.69 17.30
CA SER A 187 -3.70 -0.68 16.36
C SER A 187 -4.52 0.60 16.49
N MET A 188 -4.76 1.07 17.72
CA MET A 188 -5.49 2.32 17.98
C MET A 188 -4.71 3.54 17.47
N ILE A 189 -3.40 3.62 17.72
CA ILE A 189 -2.56 4.71 17.23
C ILE A 189 -2.56 4.70 15.70
N ALA A 190 -2.23 3.58 15.07
CA ALA A 190 -2.14 3.48 13.62
C ALA A 190 -3.47 3.81 12.93
N SER A 191 -4.60 3.34 13.49
CA SER A 191 -5.94 3.66 12.97
C SER A 191 -6.25 5.15 13.08
N GLY A 192 -5.97 5.79 14.23
CA GLY A 192 -6.15 7.23 14.39
C GLY A 192 -5.30 8.03 13.39
N MET A 193 -4.03 7.66 13.26
CA MET A 193 -3.12 8.31 12.32
C MET A 193 -3.55 8.16 10.85
N ALA A 194 -4.13 7.02 10.48
CA ALA A 194 -4.65 6.80 9.13
C ALA A 194 -5.88 7.66 8.81
N ILE A 195 -6.78 7.85 9.78
CA ILE A 195 -7.96 8.71 9.62
C ILE A 195 -7.58 10.19 9.62
N GLU A 196 -6.67 10.62 10.48
CA GLU A 196 -6.18 12.01 10.48
C GLU A 196 -5.40 12.35 9.19
N LEU A 197 -4.61 11.40 8.68
CA LEU A 197 -3.95 11.57 7.38
C LEU A 197 -4.97 11.73 6.25
N LEU A 198 -6.03 10.91 6.24
CA LEU A 198 -7.11 11.06 5.26
C LEU A 198 -7.76 12.44 5.37
N ALA A 199 -8.14 12.86 6.58
CA ALA A 199 -8.79 14.14 6.81
C ALA A 199 -7.92 15.30 6.29
N SER A 200 -6.63 15.31 6.64
CA SER A 200 -5.69 16.34 6.19
C SER A 200 -5.53 16.37 4.67
N VAL A 201 -5.39 15.20 4.02
CA VAL A 201 -5.28 15.10 2.55
C VAL A 201 -6.55 15.62 1.86
N LEU A 202 -7.74 15.32 2.39
CA LEU A 202 -9.00 15.79 1.81
C LEU A 202 -9.21 17.31 1.97
N GLN A 203 -8.59 17.94 2.98
CA GLN A 203 -8.63 19.39 3.17
C GLN A 203 -7.57 20.14 2.36
N HIS A 204 -6.60 19.45 1.77
CA HIS A 204 -5.62 20.06 0.87
C HIS A 204 -6.30 20.48 -0.44
N GLU A 205 -5.91 21.61 -1.04
CA GLU A 205 -6.52 22.13 -2.27
C GLU A 205 -6.47 21.13 -3.44
N LEU A 206 -5.36 20.40 -3.55
CA LEU A 206 -5.16 19.30 -4.52
C LEU A 206 -5.80 17.95 -4.11
N GLY A 207 -6.44 17.87 -2.95
CA GLY A 207 -7.06 16.65 -2.43
C GLY A 207 -6.13 15.45 -2.42
N GLN A 208 -6.57 14.33 -3.01
CA GLN A 208 -5.78 13.10 -3.13
C GLN A 208 -4.43 13.25 -3.87
N ALA A 209 -4.27 14.30 -4.69
CA ALA A 209 -3.03 14.60 -5.39
C ALA A 209 -2.08 15.51 -4.58
N ALA A 210 -2.35 15.74 -3.29
CA ALA A 210 -1.50 16.51 -2.39
C ALA A 210 -0.03 16.02 -2.44
N PRO A 211 0.96 16.91 -2.58
CA PRO A 211 2.37 16.55 -2.56
C PRO A 211 2.84 16.16 -1.14
N ALA A 212 4.03 15.60 -1.02
CA ALA A 212 4.68 15.34 0.27
C ALA A 212 6.13 15.86 0.26
N ARG A 213 6.60 16.36 1.41
CA ARG A 213 7.98 16.83 1.58
C ARG A 213 8.92 15.67 1.89
N LEU A 214 10.14 15.72 1.35
CA LEU A 214 11.15 14.65 1.44
C LEU A 214 11.95 14.68 2.75
N ALA A 215 12.36 15.88 3.18
CA ALA A 215 13.28 16.05 4.31
C ALA A 215 12.84 17.13 5.32
N GLU A 216 12.02 18.08 4.90
CA GLU A 216 11.55 19.17 5.76
C GLU A 216 10.28 18.76 6.51
N VAL A 217 10.10 19.34 7.70
CA VAL A 217 8.86 19.20 8.47
C VAL A 217 7.75 19.89 7.69
N ASP A 218 6.71 19.11 7.38
CA ASP A 218 5.49 19.62 6.81
C ASP A 218 4.57 20.07 7.96
N GLU A 219 4.30 21.36 8.09
CA GLU A 219 3.48 21.90 9.21
C GLU A 219 2.11 22.41 8.76
N ASN A 220 1.98 22.95 7.55
CA ASN A 220 0.80 23.71 7.10
C ASN A 220 0.42 23.44 5.64
N SER A 221 0.54 22.19 5.17
CA SER A 221 0.12 21.85 3.79
C SER A 221 -1.40 21.88 3.59
N SER A 222 -2.17 21.63 4.64
CA SER A 222 -3.64 21.70 4.64
C SER A 222 -4.14 22.52 5.83
N LEU A 223 -5.45 22.78 5.87
CA LEU A 223 -6.13 23.38 7.02
C LEU A 223 -5.91 22.59 8.32
N LEU A 224 -5.71 21.27 8.22
CA LEU A 224 -5.48 20.37 9.35
C LEU A 224 -3.98 20.08 9.59
N GLY A 225 -3.09 20.77 8.88
CA GLY A 225 -1.65 20.66 9.04
C GLY A 225 -0.97 19.86 7.93
N ALA A 226 -0.09 18.92 8.31
CA ALA A 226 0.76 18.18 7.38
C ALA A 226 -0.01 17.18 6.50
N THR A 227 0.46 16.95 5.27
CA THR A 227 -0.01 15.87 4.37
C THR A 227 1.13 14.90 4.00
N PRO A 228 1.75 14.22 4.99
CA PRO A 228 2.92 13.38 4.76
C PRO A 228 2.59 12.19 3.86
N HIS A 229 3.62 11.61 3.24
CA HIS A 229 3.47 10.39 2.45
C HIS A 229 3.31 9.15 3.34
N GLN A 230 4.23 8.97 4.28
CA GLN A 230 4.21 7.87 5.25
C GLN A 230 4.23 8.42 6.66
N LEU A 231 3.67 7.66 7.59
CA LEU A 231 3.83 7.83 9.03
C LEU A 231 4.38 6.52 9.56
N ARG A 232 5.58 6.55 10.16
CA ARG A 232 6.20 5.39 10.81
C ARG A 232 6.39 5.68 12.28
N GLY A 233 5.72 4.91 13.13
CA GLY A 233 5.82 5.04 14.57
C GLY A 233 6.57 3.87 15.20
N PHE A 234 7.38 4.17 16.22
CA PHE A 234 8.17 3.21 16.99
C PHE A 234 7.88 3.41 18.49
N LEU A 235 7.15 2.49 19.11
CA LEU A 235 6.72 2.63 20.51
C LEU A 235 7.81 2.26 21.52
N SER A 236 8.87 1.58 21.11
CA SER A 236 10.05 1.38 21.96
C SER A 236 10.77 2.69 22.26
N ARG A 237 10.75 3.63 21.31
CA ARG A 237 11.40 4.95 21.43
C ARG A 237 10.42 6.12 21.55
N PHE A 238 9.11 5.86 21.52
CA PHE A 238 8.05 6.87 21.45
C PHE A 238 8.32 7.92 20.37
N HIS A 239 8.75 7.45 19.19
CA HIS A 239 9.18 8.30 18.10
C HIS A 239 8.36 8.03 16.84
N MET A 240 8.04 9.09 16.11
CA MET A 240 7.37 9.03 14.82
C MET A 240 8.18 9.80 13.78
N MET A 241 8.23 9.27 12.56
CA MET A 241 8.86 9.91 11.41
C MET A 241 7.94 9.88 10.18
N THR A 242 8.15 10.82 9.25
CA THR A 242 7.33 10.99 8.04
C THR A 242 8.15 10.86 6.75
N PRO A 243 8.73 9.68 6.44
CA PRO A 243 9.53 9.53 5.24
C PRO A 243 8.67 9.62 3.99
N THR A 244 9.23 10.23 2.95
CA THR A 244 8.61 10.29 1.62
C THR A 244 9.45 9.47 0.65
N VAL A 245 8.76 8.68 -0.19
CA VAL A 245 9.39 7.77 -1.14
C VAL A 245 8.73 8.01 -2.48
N ARG A 246 9.54 8.28 -3.50
CA ARG A 246 9.07 8.42 -4.87
C ARG A 246 8.63 7.06 -5.40
N ARG A 247 7.68 7.09 -6.32
CA ARG A 247 7.22 5.93 -7.05
C ARG A 247 8.40 5.29 -7.76
N PHE A 248 8.53 3.99 -7.55
CA PHE A 248 9.56 3.21 -8.20
C PHE A 248 9.06 2.68 -9.53
N ASP A 249 9.82 2.92 -10.62
CA ASP A 249 9.40 2.56 -11.98
C ASP A 249 9.19 1.05 -12.15
N LYS A 250 10.03 0.24 -11.50
CA LYS A 250 9.95 -1.23 -11.52
C LYS A 250 9.12 -1.81 -10.36
N CYS A 251 8.22 -1.00 -9.77
CA CYS A 251 7.36 -1.47 -8.68
C CYS A 251 6.43 -2.60 -9.13
N THR A 252 6.37 -3.66 -8.33
CA THR A 252 5.57 -4.87 -8.59
C THR A 252 4.06 -4.68 -8.44
N ALA A 253 3.60 -3.53 -7.94
CA ALA A 253 2.17 -3.23 -7.79
C ALA A 253 1.73 -2.00 -8.60
N CYS A 254 2.28 -0.81 -8.31
CA CYS A 254 1.88 0.44 -8.97
C CYS A 254 2.74 0.83 -10.17
N GLY A 255 3.69 -0.03 -10.58
CA GLY A 255 4.53 0.20 -11.75
C GLY A 255 3.71 0.26 -13.04
N LEU A 256 4.15 1.08 -14.00
CA LEU A 256 3.40 1.34 -15.23
C LEU A 256 3.13 0.05 -16.02
N GLU A 257 4.10 -0.85 -16.08
CA GLU A 257 4.00 -2.11 -16.81
C GLU A 257 2.99 -3.08 -16.18
N VAL A 258 2.97 -3.18 -14.84
CA VAL A 258 2.00 -4.02 -14.11
C VAL A 258 0.58 -3.51 -14.33
N VAL A 259 0.38 -2.19 -14.23
CA VAL A 259 -0.90 -1.52 -14.49
C VAL A 259 -1.35 -1.74 -15.93
N ARG A 260 -0.43 -1.64 -16.90
CA ARG A 260 -0.70 -1.86 -18.33
C ARG A 260 -1.15 -3.30 -18.60
N LEU A 261 -0.41 -4.29 -18.09
CA LEU A 261 -0.73 -5.71 -18.29
C LEU A 261 -2.06 -6.10 -17.64
N TYR A 262 -2.38 -5.55 -16.47
CA TYR A 262 -3.68 -5.78 -15.86
C TYR A 262 -4.81 -5.19 -16.71
N LYS A 263 -4.65 -3.96 -17.22
CA LYS A 263 -5.66 -3.33 -18.11
C LYS A 263 -5.86 -4.10 -19.41
N GLU A 264 -4.81 -4.68 -19.97
CA GLU A 264 -4.88 -5.41 -21.25
C GLU A 264 -5.35 -6.86 -21.12
N GLN A 265 -4.90 -7.57 -20.07
CA GLN A 265 -5.10 -9.02 -19.94
C GLN A 265 -6.08 -9.39 -18.82
N GLY A 266 -6.42 -8.47 -17.93
CA GLY A 266 -7.35 -8.67 -16.82
C GLY A 266 -7.01 -9.90 -15.98
N PHE A 267 -7.99 -10.80 -15.83
CA PHE A 267 -7.84 -12.01 -15.01
C PHE A 267 -6.74 -12.96 -15.51
N ARG A 268 -6.40 -12.95 -16.81
CA ARG A 268 -5.31 -13.79 -17.33
C ARG A 268 -3.96 -13.42 -16.71
N PHE A 269 -3.71 -12.12 -16.53
CA PHE A 269 -2.51 -11.63 -15.85
C PHE A 269 -2.53 -12.02 -14.37
N LEU A 270 -3.66 -11.84 -13.69
CA LEU A 270 -3.81 -12.23 -12.29
C LEU A 270 -3.56 -13.74 -12.09
N HIS A 271 -4.13 -14.58 -12.95
CA HIS A 271 -3.93 -16.02 -12.92
C HIS A 271 -2.45 -16.39 -13.02
N MET A 272 -1.68 -15.73 -13.89
CA MET A 272 -0.24 -15.92 -13.98
C MET A 272 0.46 -15.57 -12.66
N VAL A 273 0.17 -14.39 -12.10
CA VAL A 273 0.78 -13.91 -10.83
C VAL A 273 0.46 -14.82 -9.64
N PHE A 274 -0.74 -15.39 -9.58
CA PHE A 274 -1.12 -16.29 -8.49
C PHE A 274 -0.40 -17.64 -8.54
N HIS A 275 -0.02 -18.11 -9.73
CA HIS A 275 0.63 -19.41 -9.91
C HIS A 275 2.15 -19.34 -9.99
N ASP A 276 2.70 -18.19 -10.36
CA ASP A 276 4.12 -17.99 -10.62
C ASP A 276 4.67 -16.87 -9.72
N PRO A 277 5.40 -17.21 -8.64
CA PRO A 277 5.96 -16.24 -7.70
C PRO A 277 6.91 -15.23 -8.36
N GLU A 278 7.58 -15.61 -9.45
CA GLU A 278 8.56 -14.77 -10.15
C GLU A 278 7.94 -13.95 -11.28
N ALA A 279 6.66 -14.16 -11.58
CA ALA A 279 5.98 -13.47 -12.69
C ALA A 279 6.07 -11.95 -12.56
N LEU A 280 5.93 -11.42 -11.34
CA LEU A 280 6.02 -9.98 -11.08
C LEU A 280 7.42 -9.44 -11.32
N GLU A 281 8.47 -10.16 -10.89
CA GLU A 281 9.86 -9.73 -11.06
C GLU A 281 10.30 -9.73 -12.52
N ARG A 282 9.83 -10.72 -13.29
CA ARG A 282 10.05 -10.80 -14.74
C ARG A 282 9.36 -9.65 -15.46
N VAL A 283 8.11 -9.39 -15.11
CA VAL A 283 7.29 -8.35 -15.77
C VAL A 283 7.83 -6.95 -15.50
N THR A 284 8.32 -6.67 -14.29
CA THR A 284 8.83 -5.34 -13.96
C THR A 284 10.30 -5.13 -14.34
N GLY A 285 10.99 -6.17 -14.82
CA GLY A 285 12.44 -6.15 -15.02
C GLY A 285 13.21 -5.99 -13.71
N LEU A 286 12.60 -6.35 -12.58
CA LEU A 286 13.26 -6.33 -11.27
C LEU A 286 14.33 -7.43 -11.19
N LEU A 287 14.07 -8.58 -11.83
CA LEU A 287 15.02 -9.68 -11.91
C LEU A 287 16.34 -9.24 -12.56
N GLU A 288 16.27 -8.51 -13.67
CA GLU A 288 17.44 -7.96 -14.37
C GLU A 288 18.17 -6.93 -13.49
N LEU A 289 17.43 -6.09 -12.76
CA LEU A 289 18.03 -5.10 -11.86
C LEU A 289 18.78 -5.78 -10.71
N GLN A 290 18.20 -6.84 -10.12
CA GLN A 290 18.84 -7.62 -9.06
C GLN A 290 20.09 -8.35 -9.56
N GLN A 291 20.04 -8.90 -10.78
CA GLN A 291 21.22 -9.53 -11.41
C GLN A 291 22.35 -8.52 -11.62
N SER A 292 22.06 -7.37 -12.22
CA SER A 292 23.07 -6.32 -12.41
C SER A 292 23.62 -5.77 -11.10
N ALA A 293 22.79 -5.66 -10.05
CA ALA A 293 23.25 -5.24 -8.73
C ALA A 293 24.18 -6.28 -8.08
N ASN A 294 23.86 -7.57 -8.24
CA ASN A 294 24.71 -8.66 -7.72
C ASN A 294 26.04 -8.75 -8.46
N GLU A 295 26.04 -8.57 -9.79
CA GLU A 295 27.27 -8.51 -10.60
C GLU A 295 28.17 -7.35 -10.14
N LEU A 296 27.61 -6.14 -9.98
CA LEU A 296 28.37 -4.99 -9.47
C LEU A 296 28.89 -5.19 -8.04
N ASN A 297 28.14 -5.89 -7.18
CA ASN A 297 28.56 -6.17 -5.82
C ASN A 297 29.68 -7.23 -5.77
N LEU A 298 29.63 -8.23 -6.66
CA LEU A 298 30.71 -9.19 -6.86
C LEU A 298 31.97 -8.50 -7.39
N ASP A 299 31.84 -7.64 -8.41
CA ASP A 299 32.95 -6.86 -8.96
C ASP A 299 33.59 -5.95 -7.88
N MET A 300 32.79 -5.34 -7.01
CA MET A 300 33.29 -4.51 -5.90
C MET A 300 34.04 -5.34 -4.84
N LEU A 301 33.57 -6.56 -4.54
CA LEU A 301 34.24 -7.47 -3.60
C LEU A 301 35.54 -8.03 -4.18
N GLU A 302 35.60 -8.29 -5.50
CA GLU A 302 36.81 -8.75 -6.17
C GLU A 302 37.91 -7.67 -6.22
N LEU A 303 37.54 -6.38 -6.22
CA LEU A 303 38.48 -5.25 -6.19
C LEU A 303 39.06 -4.97 -4.79
N ASP A 304 38.37 -5.35 -3.71
CA ASP A 304 38.85 -5.18 -2.33
C ASP A 304 39.90 -6.25 -1.92
N ASP A 305 39.92 -7.40 -2.59
CA ASP A 305 40.87 -8.48 -2.31
C ASP A 305 42.28 -8.22 -2.90
N ASP A 306 42.42 -7.29 -3.86
CA ASP A 306 43.69 -6.95 -4.52
C ASP A 306 44.47 -5.79 -3.82
N GLU A 307 43.93 -5.15 -2.79
CA GLU A 307 44.64 -4.11 -2.00
C GLU A 307 45.33 -4.62 -0.71
N SER A 308 45.49 -5.94 -0.55
CA SER A 308 46.17 -6.54 0.63
C SER A 308 47.54 -7.16 0.35
N VAL A 309 48.34 -6.55 -0.54
CA VAL A 309 49.78 -6.82 -0.65
C VAL A 309 50.57 -5.52 -0.83
N GLY A 310 50.98 -4.88 0.28
CA GLY A 310 51.91 -3.75 0.21
C GLY A 310 52.21 -3.07 1.55
N GLU A 311 53.31 -3.53 2.18
CA GLU A 311 54.08 -2.99 3.32
C GLU A 311 53.64 -3.28 4.77
#